data_AF-A0A420P809-F1
#
_entry.id   AF-A0A420P809-F1
#
_cell.length_a   1.000
_cell.length_b   1.000
_cell.length_c   1.000
_cell.angle_alpha   90.00
_cell.angle_beta   90.00
_cell.angle_gamma   90.00
#
_symmetry.space_group_name_H-M   'P 1'
#
loop_
_entity.id
_entity.type
_entity.pdbx_description
1 polymer ?
#
loop_
_entity_poly.entity_id
_entity_poly.type
_entity_poly.pdbx_seq_one_letter_code
_entity_poly.pdbx_strand_id
1 'polypeptide(L)'
;MGKNKSPSTRRRYSVISKGFEAQESKIASLSNRIASLEEEVGRLSRGKKRKAVPNPNKRFMTLAEAPVTGDTISEAKEATKEADAVEDVIEVGGMEEVESSNSEGEELGVVGTAWYLVFSSSATVYGSLADSGGRLVEESCTHTTTEWYDASGQARTTLSGCTGLTNPYGRTKWICEAILADLAAADPEWTVIALRYFNPIGCDDSGRLGEDPRVSPTNLMPVLLKVMLGEMDQLQIFGTDWDTRDGTSIRDFIHVSDLARGHLAALTVKNGQGFKTFNIGTGTGQTVYEVVDAIKAASGRDIPMIKVGRREGDVGVCVADPRRAMSELGWKPQKTLLDSCRDLCRYLQANGTNISG
;
A
#
# COMPACT_ATOMS: atom_id res chain seq x y z
N MET A 1 21.87 -18.33 -34.87
CA MET A 1 22.54 -19.53 -34.29
C MET A 1 21.82 -20.86 -34.61
N GLY A 2 21.66 -21.27 -35.88
CA GLY A 2 20.71 -22.36 -36.19
C GLY A 2 21.04 -23.37 -37.31
N LYS A 3 22.15 -23.23 -38.05
CA LYS A 3 22.35 -24.08 -39.25
C LYS A 3 22.74 -25.55 -38.95
N ASN A 4 23.30 -25.84 -37.76
CA ASN A 4 23.74 -27.20 -37.37
C ASN A 4 22.85 -27.91 -36.33
N LYS A 5 21.63 -27.42 -36.06
CA LYS A 5 20.73 -28.05 -35.07
C LYS A 5 19.66 -28.94 -35.72
N SER A 6 19.16 -29.94 -34.99
CA SER A 6 18.13 -30.88 -35.48
C SER A 6 16.85 -30.16 -35.95
N PRO A 7 16.06 -30.74 -36.88
CA PRO A 7 14.82 -30.13 -37.36
C PRO A 7 13.81 -29.77 -36.26
N SER A 8 13.71 -30.61 -35.21
CA SER A 8 12.82 -30.36 -34.06
C SER A 8 13.26 -29.16 -33.22
N THR A 9 14.57 -28.95 -33.10
CA THR A 9 15.18 -27.84 -32.37
C THR A 9 15.01 -26.53 -33.13
N ARG A 10 15.16 -26.54 -34.47
CA ARG A 10 14.92 -25.34 -35.30
C ARG A 10 13.46 -24.88 -35.24
N ARG A 11 12.51 -25.81 -35.22
CA ARG A 11 11.07 -25.48 -35.05
C ARG A 11 10.80 -24.77 -33.73
N ARG A 12 11.38 -25.24 -32.63
CA ARG A 12 11.24 -24.59 -31.31
C ARG A 12 11.83 -23.17 -31.29
N TYR A 13 13.03 -22.96 -31.83
CA TYR A 13 13.62 -21.62 -31.92
C TYR A 13 12.84 -20.69 -32.88
N SER A 14 12.25 -21.22 -33.96
CA SER A 14 11.42 -20.43 -34.87
C SER A 14 10.12 -19.97 -34.23
N VAL A 15 9.48 -20.81 -33.40
CA VAL A 15 8.28 -20.43 -32.63
C VAL A 15 8.63 -19.37 -31.58
N ILE A 16 9.78 -19.51 -30.91
CA ILE A 16 10.26 -18.52 -29.93
C ILE A 16 10.60 -17.19 -30.61
N SER A 17 11.31 -17.21 -31.75
CA SER A 17 11.63 -15.99 -32.53
C SER A 17 10.37 -15.25 -32.97
N LYS A 18 9.36 -15.98 -33.48
CA LYS A 18 8.08 -15.39 -33.85
C LYS A 18 7.31 -14.84 -32.64
N GLY A 19 7.48 -15.44 -31.46
CA GLY A 19 6.95 -14.91 -30.20
C GLY A 19 7.63 -13.60 -29.78
N PHE A 20 8.94 -13.50 -29.95
CA PHE A 20 9.70 -12.27 -29.70
C PHE A 20 9.36 -11.16 -30.71
N GLU A 21 9.29 -11.47 -32.01
CA GLU A 21 8.87 -10.52 -33.06
C GLU A 21 7.45 -10.00 -32.81
N ALA A 22 6.54 -10.87 -32.34
CA ALA A 22 5.18 -10.46 -31.96
C ALA A 22 5.17 -9.58 -30.70
N GLN A 23 6.06 -9.80 -29.74
CA GLN A 23 6.21 -8.92 -28.57
C GLN A 23 6.83 -7.58 -28.95
N GLU A 24 7.87 -7.55 -29.78
CA GLU A 24 8.48 -6.31 -30.26
C GLU A 24 7.48 -5.45 -31.04
N SER A 25 6.68 -6.06 -31.91
CA SER A 25 5.60 -5.37 -32.63
C SER A 25 4.55 -4.79 -31.67
N LYS A 26 4.24 -5.50 -30.58
CA LYS A 26 3.30 -5.05 -29.56
C LYS A 26 3.87 -3.93 -28.69
N ILE A 27 5.17 -3.99 -28.37
CA ILE A 27 5.89 -2.92 -27.66
C ILE A 27 5.93 -1.67 -28.53
N ALA A 28 6.29 -1.77 -29.82
CA ALA A 28 6.30 -0.64 -30.75
C ALA A 28 4.90 -0.01 -30.91
N SER A 29 3.85 -0.83 -30.96
CA SER A 29 2.46 -0.33 -30.99
C SER A 29 2.05 0.38 -29.70
N LEU A 30 2.57 -0.05 -28.55
CA LEU A 30 2.31 0.58 -27.26
C LEU A 30 3.11 1.88 -27.11
N SER A 31 4.37 1.92 -27.54
CA SER A 31 5.18 3.13 -27.57
C SER A 31 4.56 4.23 -28.43
N ASN A 32 4.00 3.89 -29.61
CA ASN A 32 3.29 4.86 -30.44
C ASN A 32 1.99 5.35 -29.79
N ARG A 33 1.28 4.50 -29.02
CA ARG A 33 0.10 4.90 -28.26
C ARG A 33 0.48 5.82 -27.09
N ILE A 34 1.59 5.54 -26.41
CA ILE A 34 2.10 6.39 -25.32
C ILE A 34 2.47 7.77 -25.87
N ALA A 35 3.21 7.86 -26.98
CA ALA A 35 3.54 9.14 -27.60
C ALA A 35 2.30 9.95 -28.03
N SER A 36 1.26 9.27 -28.53
CA SER A 36 -0.03 9.91 -28.86
C SER A 36 -0.75 10.42 -27.62
N LEU A 37 -0.73 9.66 -26.52
CA LEU A 37 -1.35 10.06 -25.25
C LEU A 37 -0.59 11.20 -24.59
N GLU A 38 0.75 11.21 -24.66
CA GLU A 38 1.58 12.31 -24.17
C GLU A 38 1.29 13.63 -24.91
N GLU A 39 1.07 13.57 -26.23
CA GLU A 39 0.66 14.75 -27.01
C GLU A 39 -0.74 15.25 -26.59
N GLU A 40 -1.66 14.34 -26.31
CA GLU A 40 -3.03 14.63 -25.88
C GLU A 40 -3.07 15.20 -24.44
N VAL A 41 -2.29 14.62 -23.53
CA VAL A 41 -2.07 15.12 -22.16
C VAL A 41 -1.39 16.50 -22.18
N GLY A 42 -0.44 16.72 -23.09
CA GLY A 42 0.20 18.04 -23.30
C GLY A 42 -0.75 19.11 -23.88
N ARG A 43 -1.87 18.71 -24.48
CA ARG A 43 -2.96 19.63 -24.89
C ARG A 43 -3.94 19.88 -23.74
N LEU A 44 -4.22 18.87 -22.91
CA LEU A 44 -5.11 18.96 -21.75
C LEU A 44 -4.51 19.73 -20.57
N SER A 45 -3.20 19.66 -20.37
CA SER A 45 -2.48 20.42 -19.33
C SER A 45 -2.55 21.95 -19.50
N ARG A 46 -2.91 22.43 -20.70
CA ARG A 46 -3.11 23.86 -20.99
C ARG A 46 -4.50 24.40 -20.62
N GLY A 47 -5.42 23.56 -20.15
CA GLY A 47 -6.79 23.95 -19.77
C GLY A 47 -7.15 23.62 -18.32
N LYS A 48 -7.42 24.63 -17.48
CA LYS A 48 -7.86 24.46 -16.09
C LYS A 48 -9.20 23.73 -15.96
N LYS A 49 -9.26 22.63 -15.18
CA LYS A 49 -10.09 22.43 -13.97
C LYS A 49 -9.82 21.04 -13.36
N ARG A 50 -9.42 21.01 -12.08
CA ARG A 50 -9.14 19.78 -11.30
C ARG A 50 -10.43 18.98 -11.04
N LYS A 51 -10.40 17.67 -11.32
CA LYS A 51 -11.37 16.65 -10.86
C LYS A 51 -10.64 15.56 -10.08
N ALA A 52 -11.36 14.91 -9.17
CA ALA A 52 -10.86 13.97 -8.18
C ALA A 52 -10.18 12.72 -8.78
N VAL A 53 -9.10 12.27 -8.13
CA VAL A 53 -8.21 11.16 -8.54
C VAL A 53 -8.67 9.83 -7.91
N PRO A 54 -8.94 8.76 -8.68
CA PRO A 54 -9.21 7.43 -8.14
C PRO A 54 -7.94 6.57 -7.97
N ASN A 55 -7.88 5.80 -6.88
CA ASN A 55 -6.76 4.91 -6.51
C ASN A 55 -6.58 3.71 -7.49
N PRO A 56 -5.40 3.52 -8.10
CA PRO A 56 -5.11 2.47 -9.08
C PRO A 56 -5.04 1.04 -8.48
N ASN A 57 -4.93 0.87 -7.16
CA ASN A 57 -4.96 -0.47 -6.54
C ASN A 57 -6.32 -1.17 -6.66
N LYS A 58 -7.38 -0.45 -7.07
CA LYS A 58 -8.74 -0.97 -7.02
C LYS A 58 -8.99 -2.14 -7.99
N ARG A 59 -8.48 -2.08 -9.22
CA ARG A 59 -8.71 -3.14 -10.23
C ARG A 59 -8.10 -4.49 -9.82
N PHE A 60 -6.96 -4.48 -9.15
CA PHE A 60 -6.30 -5.69 -8.67
C PHE A 60 -7.01 -6.30 -7.45
N MET A 61 -7.53 -5.47 -6.54
CA MET A 61 -8.27 -5.93 -5.36
C MET A 61 -9.59 -6.61 -5.74
N THR A 62 -10.37 -6.00 -6.64
CA THR A 62 -11.67 -6.55 -7.05
C THR A 62 -11.56 -7.90 -7.75
N LEU A 63 -10.48 -8.14 -8.51
CA LEU A 63 -10.20 -9.44 -9.13
C LEU A 63 -9.68 -10.50 -8.15
N ALA A 64 -9.04 -10.07 -7.06
CA ALA A 64 -8.53 -10.97 -6.02
C ALA A 64 -9.62 -11.40 -5.00
N GLU A 65 -10.68 -10.60 -4.84
CA GLU A 65 -11.79 -10.87 -3.91
C GLU A 65 -12.88 -11.78 -4.50
N ALA A 66 -13.07 -11.78 -5.83
CA ALA A 66 -14.10 -12.58 -6.51
C ALA A 66 -14.04 -14.11 -6.25
N PRO A 67 -12.86 -14.76 -6.10
CA PRO A 67 -12.80 -16.19 -5.75
C PRO A 67 -13.14 -16.48 -4.28
N VAL A 68 -13.15 -15.46 -3.42
CA VAL A 68 -13.37 -15.60 -1.97
C VAL A 68 -14.86 -15.53 -1.63
N THR A 69 -15.68 -14.88 -2.45
CA THR A 69 -17.14 -14.70 -2.22
C THR A 69 -18.01 -15.73 -2.95
N GLY A 70 -17.46 -16.51 -3.88
CA GLY A 70 -18.21 -17.53 -4.62
C GLY A 70 -18.99 -17.00 -5.84
N ASP A 71 -18.76 -15.75 -6.24
CA ASP A 71 -19.44 -15.13 -7.38
C ASP A 71 -18.95 -15.68 -8.73
N THR A 72 -19.87 -15.80 -9.69
CA THR A 72 -19.55 -16.36 -11.02
C THR A 72 -18.84 -15.33 -11.91
N ILE A 73 -17.86 -15.79 -12.69
CA ILE A 73 -16.95 -14.98 -13.53
C ILE A 73 -17.68 -14.07 -14.55
N SER A 74 -18.97 -14.31 -14.84
CA SER A 74 -19.75 -13.46 -15.76
C SER A 74 -20.15 -12.11 -15.17
N GLU A 75 -20.46 -12.04 -13.88
CA GLU A 75 -20.90 -10.78 -13.23
C GLU A 75 -19.72 -9.83 -12.99
N ALA A 76 -18.52 -10.38 -12.73
CA ALA A 76 -17.27 -9.61 -12.67
C ALA A 76 -16.92 -8.93 -14.01
N LYS A 77 -17.38 -9.47 -15.14
CA LYS A 77 -17.17 -8.89 -16.49
C LYS A 77 -18.04 -7.66 -16.77
N GLU A 78 -19.23 -7.57 -16.18
CA GLU A 78 -20.10 -6.40 -16.32
C GLU A 78 -19.57 -5.21 -15.51
N ALA A 79 -19.05 -5.45 -14.31
CA ALA A 79 -18.37 -4.44 -13.50
C ALA A 79 -17.06 -3.91 -14.15
N THR A 80 -16.43 -4.70 -15.03
CA THR A 80 -15.23 -4.25 -15.76
C THR A 80 -15.57 -3.25 -16.88
N LYS A 81 -16.74 -3.38 -17.52
CA LYS A 81 -17.18 -2.47 -18.58
C LYS A 81 -17.46 -1.06 -18.08
N GLU A 82 -17.96 -0.91 -16.86
CA GLU A 82 -18.17 0.41 -16.25
C GLU A 82 -16.87 1.03 -15.71
N ALA A 83 -15.85 0.22 -15.43
CA ALA A 83 -14.55 0.69 -14.96
C ALA A 83 -13.58 1.08 -16.08
N ASP A 84 -13.86 0.73 -17.34
CA ASP A 84 -13.08 1.11 -18.54
C ASP A 84 -13.35 2.56 -19.00
N ALA A 85 -14.23 3.29 -18.31
CA ALA A 85 -14.58 4.68 -18.65
C ALA A 85 -13.77 5.77 -17.92
N VAL A 86 -12.66 5.43 -17.24
CA VAL A 86 -11.81 6.44 -16.55
C VAL A 86 -10.34 6.00 -16.64
N GLU A 87 -9.61 6.54 -17.63
CA GLU A 87 -8.15 6.40 -17.76
C GLU A 87 -7.39 7.61 -17.17
N ASP A 88 -6.14 7.31 -16.80
CA ASP A 88 -5.01 8.13 -16.34
C ASP A 88 -5.00 8.69 -14.90
N VAL A 89 -3.99 8.24 -14.12
CA VAL A 89 -2.87 9.06 -13.59
C VAL A 89 -1.75 8.13 -13.07
N ILE A 90 -0.54 8.27 -13.63
CA ILE A 90 0.74 8.02 -12.94
C ILE A 90 1.12 9.34 -12.29
N GLU A 91 1.27 9.36 -10.96
CA GLU A 91 1.76 10.55 -10.26
C GLU A 91 3.30 10.53 -10.30
N VAL A 92 3.87 11.18 -11.32
CA VAL A 92 5.29 11.57 -11.32
C VAL A 92 5.38 12.88 -10.54
N GLY A 93 5.95 12.84 -9.34
CA GLY A 93 6.25 14.04 -8.56
C GLY A 93 7.15 14.99 -9.34
N GLY A 94 6.83 16.27 -9.29
CA GLY A 94 7.34 17.31 -10.18
C GLY A 94 8.86 17.53 -10.15
N MET A 95 9.35 17.95 -11.31
CA MET A 95 10.70 18.38 -11.63
C MET A 95 10.93 19.80 -11.08
N GLU A 96 11.82 19.99 -10.11
CA GLU A 96 12.33 21.32 -9.75
C GLU A 96 13.61 21.59 -10.54
N GLU A 97 13.51 22.41 -11.59
CA GLU A 97 14.66 23.04 -12.23
C GLU A 97 15.06 24.28 -11.42
N VAL A 98 16.23 24.23 -10.78
CA VAL A 98 16.85 25.40 -10.18
C VAL A 98 17.73 26.05 -11.23
N GLU A 99 17.23 27.08 -11.93
CA GLU A 99 18.06 27.95 -12.76
C GLU A 99 18.89 28.88 -11.87
N SER A 100 20.18 28.59 -11.71
CA SER A 100 21.15 29.58 -11.25
C SER A 100 21.88 30.18 -12.44
N SER A 101 21.66 31.47 -12.70
CA SER A 101 22.46 32.28 -13.61
C SER A 101 23.90 32.38 -13.12
N ASN A 102 24.88 31.96 -13.92
CA ASN A 102 26.09 32.75 -14.17
C ASN A 102 26.94 32.15 -15.30
N SER A 103 27.62 33.08 -15.95
CA SER A 103 28.42 33.00 -17.17
C SER A 103 29.74 32.22 -17.05
N GLU A 104 30.16 31.71 -18.21
CA GLU A 104 31.52 31.26 -18.59
C GLU A 104 31.97 29.85 -18.13
N GLY A 105 31.71 28.87 -19.00
CA GLY A 105 32.76 27.99 -19.54
C GLY A 105 33.56 27.12 -18.57
N GLU A 106 32.93 26.16 -17.90
CA GLU A 106 33.58 24.94 -17.41
C GLU A 106 32.74 23.72 -17.79
N GLU A 107 33.41 22.62 -18.13
CA GLU A 107 32.85 21.33 -18.55
C GLU A 107 31.64 20.93 -17.70
N LEU A 108 30.44 21.01 -18.28
CA LEU A 108 29.20 20.53 -17.68
C LEU A 108 29.27 19.01 -17.58
N GLY A 109 29.76 18.52 -16.44
CA GLY A 109 29.54 17.14 -16.02
C GLY A 109 28.04 16.85 -16.11
N VAL A 110 27.69 15.77 -16.81
CA VAL A 110 26.30 15.28 -16.88
C VAL A 110 25.85 15.05 -15.44
N VAL A 111 25.00 15.93 -14.92
CA VAL A 111 24.34 15.73 -13.63
C VAL A 111 23.35 14.59 -13.86
N GLY A 112 23.73 13.38 -13.43
CA GLY A 112 22.87 12.20 -13.52
C GLY A 112 21.52 12.50 -12.88
N THR A 113 20.43 12.27 -13.63
CA THR A 113 19.07 12.43 -13.14
C THR A 113 18.77 11.26 -12.19
N ALA A 114 18.91 11.49 -10.88
CA ALA A 114 18.56 10.49 -9.90
C ALA A 114 17.05 10.19 -9.93
N TRP A 115 16.69 8.90 -9.90
CA TRP A 115 15.31 8.43 -9.97
C TRP A 115 14.76 8.20 -8.57
N TYR A 116 13.57 8.72 -8.30
CA TYR A 116 12.97 8.67 -6.97
C TYR A 116 11.58 8.01 -7.02
N LEU A 117 11.36 7.02 -6.16
CA LEU A 117 10.08 6.33 -6.05
C LEU A 117 9.67 6.10 -4.59
N VAL A 118 8.46 6.53 -4.24
CA VAL A 118 7.80 6.13 -2.99
C VAL A 118 6.78 5.05 -3.30
N PHE A 119 7.03 3.84 -2.81
CA PHE A 119 6.14 2.69 -3.01
C PHE A 119 5.22 2.48 -1.80
N SER A 120 3.92 2.46 -2.07
CA SER A 120 2.90 2.13 -1.08
C SER A 120 2.82 0.63 -0.83
N SER A 121 3.49 0.17 0.21
CA SER A 121 3.47 -1.22 0.68
C SER A 121 2.51 -1.41 1.87
N SER A 122 2.60 -2.54 2.56
CA SER A 122 1.71 -2.94 3.64
C SER A 122 2.43 -3.80 4.66
N ALA A 123 2.05 -3.72 5.93
CA ALA A 123 2.51 -4.62 6.99
C ALA A 123 2.13 -6.10 6.73
N THR A 124 1.23 -6.37 5.78
CA THR A 124 0.94 -7.76 5.34
C THR A 124 2.14 -8.49 4.74
N VAL A 125 3.19 -7.77 4.32
CA VAL A 125 4.46 -8.36 3.87
C VAL A 125 5.22 -9.08 4.99
N TYR A 126 4.88 -8.84 6.26
CA TYR A 126 5.43 -9.59 7.40
C TYR A 126 4.78 -10.97 7.55
N GLY A 127 3.54 -11.16 7.07
CA GLY A 127 2.83 -12.43 7.19
C GLY A 127 2.83 -12.98 8.63
N SER A 128 3.20 -14.25 8.79
CA SER A 128 3.26 -14.95 10.07
C SER A 128 4.36 -14.44 11.01
N LEU A 129 5.28 -13.58 10.56
CA LEU A 129 6.25 -12.93 11.44
C LEU A 129 5.56 -12.03 12.48
N ALA A 130 4.34 -11.59 12.19
CA ALA A 130 3.51 -10.84 13.13
C ALA A 130 3.22 -11.64 14.42
N ASP A 131 3.15 -12.98 14.35
CA ASP A 131 2.90 -13.84 15.50
C ASP A 131 4.12 -14.03 16.43
N SER A 132 5.23 -13.34 16.16
CA SER A 132 6.46 -13.42 16.99
C SER A 132 6.35 -12.72 18.36
N GLY A 133 5.23 -12.07 18.68
CA GLY A 133 4.94 -11.52 20.01
C GLY A 133 5.58 -10.17 20.32
N GLY A 134 6.05 -9.45 19.30
CA GLY A 134 6.70 -8.14 19.43
C GLY A 134 6.25 -7.11 18.40
N ARG A 135 6.83 -5.91 18.48
CA ARG A 135 6.71 -4.92 17.41
C ARG A 135 7.51 -5.39 16.19
N LEU A 136 6.93 -5.21 15.02
CA LEU A 136 7.54 -5.54 13.75
C LEU A 136 8.58 -4.50 13.39
N VAL A 137 9.84 -4.93 13.34
CA VAL A 137 10.97 -4.15 12.81
C VAL A 137 11.17 -4.50 11.34
N GLU A 138 11.65 -3.54 10.55
CA GLU A 138 11.87 -3.71 9.12
C GLU A 138 12.86 -4.82 8.79
N GLU A 139 13.85 -5.04 9.64
CA GLU A 139 14.85 -6.10 9.54
C GLU A 139 14.23 -7.50 9.63
N SER A 140 13.03 -7.66 10.18
CA SER A 140 12.34 -8.96 10.19
C SER A 140 11.93 -9.42 8.79
N CYS A 141 11.84 -8.50 7.81
CA CYS A 141 11.49 -8.83 6.42
C CYS A 141 12.32 -7.97 5.45
N THR A 142 13.37 -8.57 4.89
CA THR A 142 14.33 -7.93 3.98
C THR A 142 14.36 -8.63 2.63
N HIS A 143 14.78 -7.89 1.59
CA HIS A 143 14.93 -8.44 0.23
C HIS A 143 16.35 -8.89 -0.09
N THR A 144 17.30 -8.49 0.75
CA THR A 144 18.67 -9.00 0.77
C THR A 144 18.93 -9.72 2.10
N THR A 145 19.91 -10.61 2.12
CA THR A 145 20.34 -11.22 3.39
C THR A 145 20.99 -10.14 4.25
N THR A 146 20.44 -9.92 5.43
CA THR A 146 20.81 -8.81 6.30
C THR A 146 21.13 -9.33 7.69
N GLU A 147 22.29 -8.94 8.21
CA GLU A 147 22.68 -9.13 9.60
C GLU A 147 22.28 -7.90 10.41
N TRP A 148 21.70 -8.11 11.58
CA TRP A 148 21.23 -7.04 12.45
C TRP A 148 21.24 -7.49 13.92
N TYR A 149 21.14 -6.53 14.84
CA TYR A 149 21.06 -6.82 16.27
C TYR A 149 19.66 -6.54 16.77
N ASP A 150 19.06 -7.52 17.44
CA ASP A 150 17.75 -7.32 18.05
C ASP A 150 17.83 -6.43 19.30
N ALA A 151 16.67 -6.14 19.90
CA ALA A 151 16.58 -5.28 21.08
C ALA A 151 17.34 -5.82 22.30
N SER A 152 17.68 -7.11 22.33
CA SER A 152 18.50 -7.73 23.38
C SER A 152 20.00 -7.67 23.09
N GLY A 153 20.40 -7.14 21.93
CA GLY A 153 21.78 -7.11 21.46
C GLY A 153 22.23 -8.45 20.87
N GLN A 154 21.31 -9.38 20.60
CA GLN A 154 21.64 -10.66 19.96
C GLN A 154 21.72 -10.45 18.44
N ALA A 155 22.80 -10.95 17.83
CA ALA A 155 22.93 -10.96 16.38
C ALA A 155 21.87 -11.88 15.75
N ARG A 156 21.20 -11.37 14.73
CA ARG A 156 20.18 -12.03 13.91
C ARG A 156 20.58 -11.93 12.45
N THR A 157 20.13 -12.91 11.68
CA THR A 157 20.26 -12.90 10.22
C THR A 157 18.89 -13.11 9.63
N THR A 158 18.44 -12.16 8.82
CA THR A 158 17.26 -12.32 7.98
C THR A 158 17.72 -12.74 6.59
N LEU A 159 17.28 -13.91 6.15
CA LEU A 159 17.61 -14.40 4.81
C LEU A 159 16.74 -13.70 3.77
N SER A 160 17.32 -13.41 2.60
CA SER A 160 16.53 -12.99 1.45
C SER A 160 15.53 -14.10 1.06
N GLY A 161 14.27 -13.71 0.88
CA GLY A 161 13.22 -14.61 0.43
C GLY A 161 11.88 -14.38 1.13
N CYS A 162 10.85 -15.00 0.57
CA CYS A 162 9.49 -14.95 1.09
C CYS A 162 9.23 -16.18 1.97
N THR A 163 9.13 -15.99 3.28
CA THR A 163 8.60 -17.01 4.20
C THR A 163 7.43 -16.44 4.98
N GLY A 164 6.40 -17.26 5.24
CA GLY A 164 5.30 -16.88 6.14
C GLY A 164 4.22 -15.95 5.57
N LEU A 165 4.20 -15.61 4.27
CA LEU A 165 3.11 -14.79 3.71
C LEU A 165 1.77 -15.54 3.76
N THR A 166 0.80 -14.97 4.49
CA THR A 166 -0.47 -15.65 4.85
C THR A 166 -1.59 -15.42 3.85
N ASN A 167 -1.47 -14.47 2.91
CA ASN A 167 -2.53 -14.16 1.95
C ASN A 167 -1.97 -13.64 0.60
N PRO A 168 -2.76 -13.72 -0.49
CA PRO A 168 -2.35 -13.26 -1.80
C PRO A 168 -1.98 -11.77 -1.87
N TYR A 169 -2.68 -10.90 -1.13
CA TYR A 169 -2.42 -9.46 -1.12
C TYR A 169 -1.02 -9.12 -0.55
N GLY A 170 -0.65 -9.71 0.58
CA GLY A 170 0.69 -9.57 1.15
C GLY A 170 1.76 -10.11 0.19
N ARG A 171 1.45 -11.18 -0.54
CA ARG A 171 2.33 -11.72 -1.59
C ARG A 171 2.54 -10.76 -2.75
N THR A 172 1.51 -10.07 -3.24
CA THR A 172 1.72 -9.08 -4.31
C THR A 172 2.59 -7.93 -3.84
N LYS A 173 2.35 -7.41 -2.62
CA LYS A 173 3.16 -6.33 -2.04
C LYS A 173 4.61 -6.74 -1.85
N TRP A 174 4.86 -7.94 -1.33
CA TRP A 174 6.22 -8.44 -1.15
C TRP A 174 6.95 -8.60 -2.49
N ILE A 175 6.30 -9.17 -3.51
CA ILE A 175 6.90 -9.32 -4.86
C ILE A 175 7.24 -7.96 -5.46
N CYS A 176 6.36 -6.96 -5.32
CA CYS A 176 6.65 -5.60 -5.77
C CYS A 176 7.86 -5.00 -5.05
N GLU A 177 7.95 -5.16 -3.72
CA GLU A 177 9.12 -4.69 -2.98
C GLU A 177 10.41 -5.39 -3.45
N ALA A 178 10.37 -6.71 -3.69
CA ALA A 178 11.53 -7.46 -4.18
C ALA A 178 12.00 -6.98 -5.56
N ILE A 179 11.07 -6.78 -6.51
CA ILE A 179 11.39 -6.24 -7.84
C ILE A 179 12.03 -4.85 -7.73
N LEU A 180 11.49 -4.00 -6.85
CA LEU A 180 12.01 -2.65 -6.63
C LEU A 180 13.37 -2.64 -5.92
N ALA A 181 13.61 -3.60 -5.03
CA ALA A 181 14.91 -3.81 -4.41
C ALA A 181 15.96 -4.23 -5.44
N ASP A 182 15.61 -5.16 -6.35
CA ASP A 182 16.47 -5.59 -7.45
C ASP A 182 16.76 -4.43 -8.42
N LEU A 183 15.76 -3.59 -8.72
CA LEU A 183 15.94 -2.38 -9.54
C LEU A 183 16.98 -1.44 -8.92
N ALA A 184 16.80 -1.09 -7.64
CA ALA A 184 17.71 -0.17 -6.95
C ALA A 184 19.10 -0.76 -6.69
N ALA A 185 19.23 -2.09 -6.66
CA ALA A 185 20.52 -2.78 -6.59
C ALA A 185 21.24 -2.81 -7.95
N ALA A 186 20.49 -2.90 -9.06
CA ALA A 186 21.03 -2.92 -10.41
C ALA A 186 21.47 -1.52 -10.88
N ASP A 187 20.78 -0.48 -10.44
CA ASP A 187 21.06 0.91 -10.80
C ASP A 187 21.09 1.83 -9.54
N PRO A 188 22.28 2.21 -9.06
CA PRO A 188 22.45 3.05 -7.89
C PRO A 188 21.88 4.48 -8.00
N GLU A 189 21.48 4.94 -9.20
CA GLU A 189 20.79 6.23 -9.35
C GLU A 189 19.37 6.20 -8.77
N TRP A 190 18.81 5.00 -8.56
CA TRP A 190 17.49 4.83 -7.95
C TRP A 190 17.53 4.98 -6.44
N THR A 191 16.57 5.76 -5.94
CA THR A 191 16.16 5.78 -4.54
C THR A 191 14.72 5.33 -4.46
N VAL A 192 14.52 4.16 -3.86
CA VAL A 192 13.19 3.57 -3.70
C VAL A 192 12.87 3.44 -2.22
N ILE A 193 11.81 4.13 -1.80
CA ILE A 193 11.32 4.09 -0.43
C ILE A 193 10.01 3.31 -0.38
N ALA A 194 10.05 2.09 0.16
CA ALA A 194 8.87 1.29 0.43
C ALA A 194 8.31 1.61 1.82
N LEU A 195 7.13 2.23 1.85
CA LEU A 195 6.44 2.52 3.09
C LEU A 195 5.45 1.41 3.42
N ARG A 196 5.68 0.69 4.52
CA ARG A 196 4.83 -0.42 4.98
C ARG A 196 3.76 0.12 5.92
N TYR A 197 2.55 0.27 5.39
CA TYR A 197 1.42 0.80 6.16
C TYR A 197 0.84 -0.26 7.08
N PHE A 198 0.49 0.17 8.29
CA PHE A 198 -0.31 -0.65 9.19
C PHE A 198 -1.80 -0.46 8.85
N ASN A 199 -2.68 -0.17 9.80
CA ASN A 199 -4.12 -0.12 9.54
C ASN A 199 -4.56 1.35 9.46
N PRO A 200 -4.55 1.99 8.27
CA PRO A 200 -5.01 3.36 8.13
C PRO A 200 -6.50 3.48 8.43
N ILE A 201 -6.85 4.47 9.22
CA ILE A 201 -8.22 4.85 9.58
C ILE A 201 -8.32 6.38 9.67
N GLY A 202 -9.51 6.90 9.93
CA GLY A 202 -9.73 8.34 9.98
C GLY A 202 -10.10 8.91 8.62
N CYS A 203 -10.13 10.22 8.56
CA CYS A 203 -10.39 10.98 7.35
C CYS A 203 -9.58 12.29 7.41
N ASP A 204 -9.68 13.12 6.38
CA ASP A 204 -9.13 14.48 6.48
C ASP A 204 -9.85 15.27 7.60
N ASP A 205 -9.11 16.10 8.33
CA ASP A 205 -9.61 16.86 9.48
C ASP A 205 -10.79 17.78 9.12
N SER A 206 -10.92 18.20 7.86
CA SER A 206 -12.08 18.99 7.42
C SER A 206 -13.38 18.17 7.37
N GLY A 207 -13.30 16.83 7.43
CA GLY A 207 -14.43 15.92 7.23
C GLY A 207 -14.93 15.87 5.78
N ARG A 208 -14.20 16.44 4.81
CA ARG A 208 -14.63 16.50 3.41
C ARG A 208 -14.10 15.35 2.55
N LEU A 209 -13.00 14.73 2.97
CA LEU A 209 -12.35 13.63 2.27
C LEU A 209 -12.20 12.46 3.23
N GLY A 210 -12.66 11.28 2.83
CA GLY A 210 -12.63 10.07 3.63
C GLY A 210 -12.69 8.84 2.75
N GLU A 211 -12.65 7.67 3.37
CA GLU A 211 -12.82 6.40 2.65
C GLU A 211 -14.25 6.28 2.13
N ASP A 212 -14.39 5.99 0.83
CA ASP A 212 -15.66 5.70 0.17
C ASP A 212 -15.59 4.28 -0.43
N PRO A 213 -15.92 3.25 0.38
CA PRO A 213 -15.81 1.86 -0.04
C PRO A 213 -16.90 1.53 -1.07
N ARG A 214 -16.47 1.33 -2.32
CA ARG A 214 -17.34 0.95 -3.45
C ARG A 214 -17.75 -0.54 -3.45
N VAL A 215 -17.17 -1.34 -2.57
CA VAL A 215 -17.48 -2.77 -2.36
C VAL A 215 -17.72 -2.95 -0.86
N SER A 216 -18.50 -3.97 -0.49
CA SER A 216 -18.70 -4.32 0.91
C SER A 216 -17.35 -4.46 1.63
N PRO A 217 -17.10 -3.65 2.67
CA PRO A 217 -15.80 -3.64 3.29
C PRO A 217 -15.53 -4.92 4.06
N THR A 218 -14.27 -5.34 4.06
CA THR A 218 -13.78 -6.49 4.84
C THR A 218 -12.95 -6.07 6.06
N ASN A 219 -12.50 -4.81 6.08
CA ASN A 219 -11.70 -4.21 7.15
C ASN A 219 -12.57 -3.82 8.36
N LEU A 220 -11.98 -3.86 9.56
CA LEU A 220 -12.69 -3.61 10.82
C LEU A 220 -13.42 -2.27 10.84
N MET A 221 -12.73 -1.17 10.57
CA MET A 221 -13.29 0.18 10.77
C MET A 221 -14.49 0.45 9.86
N PRO A 222 -14.46 0.22 8.53
CA PRO A 222 -15.64 0.46 7.71
C PRO A 222 -16.81 -0.50 8.02
N VAL A 223 -16.56 -1.76 8.39
CA VAL A 223 -17.63 -2.69 8.85
C VAL A 223 -18.27 -2.18 10.14
N LEU A 224 -17.45 -1.73 11.08
CA LEU A 224 -17.90 -1.15 12.34
C LEU A 224 -18.73 0.12 12.11
N LEU A 225 -18.36 0.97 11.15
CA LEU A 225 -19.18 2.14 10.77
C LEU A 225 -20.53 1.71 10.18
N LYS A 226 -20.59 0.68 9.33
CA LYS A 226 -21.86 0.16 8.82
C LYS A 226 -22.77 -0.35 9.93
N VAL A 227 -22.22 -1.05 10.92
CA VAL A 227 -22.98 -1.51 12.10
C VAL A 227 -23.48 -0.32 12.92
N MET A 228 -22.62 0.68 13.16
CA MET A 228 -22.97 1.92 13.87
C MET A 228 -24.11 2.70 13.20
N LEU A 229 -24.16 2.65 11.86
CA LEU A 229 -25.18 3.28 11.03
C LEU A 229 -26.45 2.42 10.85
N GLY A 230 -26.46 1.18 11.35
CA GLY A 230 -27.57 0.25 11.20
C GLY A 230 -27.69 -0.38 9.80
N GLU A 231 -26.65 -0.26 8.97
CA GLU A 231 -26.57 -0.92 7.66
C GLU A 231 -26.18 -2.40 7.76
N MET A 232 -25.67 -2.81 8.91
CA MET A 232 -25.36 -4.20 9.26
C MET A 232 -25.81 -4.48 10.70
N ASP A 233 -26.40 -5.65 10.94
CA ASP A 233 -27.02 -5.96 12.23
C ASP A 233 -26.01 -6.00 13.38
N GLN A 234 -24.85 -6.65 13.17
CA GLN A 234 -23.86 -6.91 14.21
C GLN A 234 -22.44 -6.98 13.65
N LEU A 235 -21.47 -6.52 14.44
CA LEU A 235 -20.06 -6.68 14.17
C LEU A 235 -19.60 -8.09 14.56
N GLN A 236 -19.06 -8.84 13.60
CA GLN A 236 -18.46 -10.14 13.86
C GLN A 236 -17.03 -9.97 14.42
N ILE A 237 -16.77 -10.52 15.60
CA ILE A 237 -15.46 -10.53 16.26
C ILE A 237 -14.78 -11.86 15.97
N PHE A 238 -13.79 -11.85 15.07
CA PHE A 238 -13.08 -13.04 14.62
C PHE A 238 -12.02 -13.50 15.63
N GLY A 239 -12.37 -14.52 16.43
CA GLY A 239 -11.51 -15.08 17.46
C GLY A 239 -11.43 -14.22 18.73
N THR A 240 -11.62 -14.86 19.88
CA THR A 240 -11.55 -14.24 21.21
C THR A 240 -10.68 -15.04 22.17
N ASP A 241 -9.77 -15.85 21.63
CA ASP A 241 -8.90 -16.79 22.31
C ASP A 241 -7.42 -16.58 21.94
N TRP A 242 -7.08 -15.41 21.40
CA TRP A 242 -5.69 -15.00 21.16
C TRP A 242 -4.97 -14.76 22.49
N ASP A 243 -3.64 -14.94 22.51
CA ASP A 243 -2.81 -14.58 23.66
C ASP A 243 -2.58 -13.06 23.70
N THR A 244 -3.66 -12.33 23.93
CA THR A 244 -3.74 -10.86 23.97
C THR A 244 -4.55 -10.43 25.19
N ARG A 245 -4.45 -9.14 25.54
CA ARG A 245 -5.02 -8.60 26.78
C ARG A 245 -6.53 -8.79 26.96
N ASP A 246 -7.29 -8.98 25.88
CA ASP A 246 -8.74 -9.21 25.92
C ASP A 246 -9.19 -10.42 25.07
N GLY A 247 -8.22 -11.22 24.60
CA GLY A 247 -8.45 -12.37 23.73
C GLY A 247 -8.70 -12.03 22.26
N THR A 248 -8.90 -10.77 21.87
CA THR A 248 -9.09 -10.36 20.48
C THR A 248 -7.76 -9.98 19.81
N SER A 249 -7.73 -9.95 18.48
CA SER A 249 -6.50 -9.61 17.76
C SER A 249 -6.10 -8.14 17.98
N ILE A 250 -4.79 -7.87 18.02
CA ILE A 250 -4.21 -6.54 18.21
C ILE A 250 -3.68 -6.03 16.87
N ARG A 251 -4.03 -4.79 16.52
CA ARG A 251 -3.61 -4.11 15.30
C ARG A 251 -3.16 -2.68 15.60
N ASP A 252 -2.16 -2.20 14.89
CA ASP A 252 -1.73 -0.80 14.94
C ASP A 252 -2.58 0.03 13.96
N PHE A 253 -3.46 0.87 14.51
CA PHE A 253 -4.32 1.77 13.75
C PHE A 253 -3.70 3.15 13.68
N ILE A 254 -3.44 3.60 12.46
CA ILE A 254 -2.79 4.87 12.17
C ILE A 254 -3.76 5.83 11.48
N HIS A 255 -3.74 7.10 11.86
CA HIS A 255 -4.54 8.11 11.19
C HIS A 255 -4.06 8.35 9.75
N VAL A 256 -4.98 8.43 8.78
CA VAL A 256 -4.66 8.58 7.35
C VAL A 256 -3.85 9.84 7.05
N SER A 257 -4.11 10.95 7.74
CA SER A 257 -3.27 12.17 7.63
C SER A 257 -1.83 11.96 8.12
N ASP A 258 -1.60 11.12 9.13
CA ASP A 258 -0.24 10.79 9.59
C ASP A 258 0.49 9.95 8.56
N LEU A 259 -0.23 9.00 7.96
CA LEU A 259 0.25 8.21 6.83
C LEU A 259 0.60 9.10 5.61
N ALA A 260 -0.23 10.09 5.29
CA ALA A 260 0.04 11.04 4.21
C ALA A 260 1.31 11.87 4.49
N ARG A 261 1.50 12.34 5.74
CA ARG A 261 2.76 13.00 6.15
C ARG A 261 3.96 12.06 6.08
N GLY A 262 3.77 10.74 6.21
CA GLY A 262 4.81 9.74 5.98
C GLY A 262 5.33 9.74 4.55
N HIS A 263 4.46 9.96 3.56
CA HIS A 263 4.88 10.10 2.16
C HIS A 263 5.69 11.38 1.94
N LEU A 264 5.26 12.50 2.52
CA LEU A 264 6.00 13.76 2.44
C LEU A 264 7.39 13.63 3.09
N ALA A 265 7.47 12.95 4.23
CA ALA A 265 8.72 12.70 4.92
C ALA A 265 9.65 11.78 4.11
N ALA A 266 9.09 10.77 3.42
CA ALA A 266 9.86 9.90 2.53
C ALA A 266 10.60 10.72 1.47
N LEU A 267 9.92 11.66 0.80
CA LEU A 267 10.51 12.51 -0.24
C LEU A 267 11.72 13.36 0.22
N THR A 268 11.97 13.48 1.52
CA THR A 268 13.15 14.19 2.06
C THR A 268 14.41 13.33 2.09
N VAL A 269 14.30 12.02 1.85
CA VAL A 269 15.46 11.12 1.77
C VAL A 269 16.31 11.50 0.57
N LYS A 270 17.63 11.62 0.77
CA LYS A 270 18.58 11.97 -0.28
C LYS A 270 18.63 10.90 -1.38
N ASN A 271 18.94 11.34 -2.60
CA ASN A 271 19.19 10.44 -3.73
C ASN A 271 20.39 9.50 -3.49
N GLY A 272 20.45 8.41 -4.25
CA GLY A 272 21.50 7.40 -4.19
C GLY A 272 21.48 6.50 -2.94
N GLN A 273 20.32 6.36 -2.28
CA GLN A 273 20.17 5.53 -1.08
C GLN A 273 19.73 4.09 -1.37
N GLY A 274 19.53 3.73 -2.65
CA GLY A 274 19.05 2.42 -3.05
C GLY A 274 17.62 2.16 -2.56
N PHE A 275 17.34 0.90 -2.18
CA PHE A 275 16.04 0.50 -1.65
C PHE A 275 16.02 0.55 -0.11
N LYS A 276 15.04 1.25 0.45
CA LYS A 276 14.79 1.31 1.90
C LYS A 276 13.33 1.04 2.23
N THR A 277 13.11 0.42 3.38
CA THR A 277 11.78 0.20 3.96
C THR A 277 11.61 1.00 5.23
N PHE A 278 10.40 1.55 5.42
CA PHE A 278 9.98 2.17 6.67
C PHE A 278 8.59 1.70 7.07
N ASN A 279 8.44 1.33 8.33
CA ASN A 279 7.16 1.08 8.95
C ASN A 279 6.47 2.41 9.25
N ILE A 280 5.27 2.59 8.70
CA ILE A 280 4.42 3.76 8.96
C ILE A 280 3.22 3.29 9.78
N GLY A 281 3.40 3.33 11.09
CA GLY A 281 2.46 2.94 12.12
C GLY A 281 2.69 3.71 13.41
N THR A 282 1.79 3.59 14.38
CA THR A 282 1.87 4.36 15.64
C THR A 282 2.82 3.73 16.67
N GLY A 283 3.11 2.43 16.53
CA GLY A 283 3.79 1.63 17.55
C GLY A 283 2.92 1.26 18.75
N THR A 284 1.62 1.59 18.69
CA THR A 284 0.64 1.30 19.73
C THR A 284 -0.46 0.41 19.15
N GLY A 285 -0.49 -0.85 19.59
CA GLY A 285 -1.50 -1.81 19.16
C GLY A 285 -2.80 -1.64 19.95
N GLN A 286 -3.94 -1.71 19.26
CA GLN A 286 -5.28 -1.71 19.82
C GLN A 286 -5.95 -3.05 19.54
N THR A 287 -6.65 -3.57 20.53
CA THR A 287 -7.56 -4.71 20.44
C THR A 287 -8.81 -4.35 19.66
N VAL A 288 -9.58 -5.35 19.25
CA VAL A 288 -10.87 -5.11 18.57
C VAL A 288 -11.83 -4.39 19.51
N TYR A 289 -11.88 -4.74 20.79
CA TYR A 289 -12.78 -4.08 21.75
C TYR A 289 -12.39 -2.63 22.03
N GLU A 290 -11.11 -2.29 22.14
CA GLU A 290 -10.70 -0.89 22.31
C GLU A 290 -11.06 -0.01 21.10
N VAL A 291 -11.03 -0.57 19.89
CA VAL A 291 -11.48 0.14 18.67
C VAL A 291 -13.00 0.38 18.73
N VAL A 292 -13.77 -0.61 19.17
CA VAL A 292 -15.22 -0.47 19.40
C VAL A 292 -15.49 0.59 20.47
N ASP A 293 -14.79 0.56 21.59
CA ASP A 293 -14.99 1.54 22.65
C ASP A 293 -14.61 2.97 22.20
N ALA A 294 -13.57 3.12 21.39
CA ALA A 294 -13.17 4.42 20.84
C ALA A 294 -14.24 5.01 19.90
N ILE A 295 -14.84 4.20 19.01
CA ILE A 295 -15.93 4.71 18.16
C ILE A 295 -17.19 5.00 18.96
N LYS A 296 -17.50 4.19 19.98
CA LYS A 296 -18.65 4.42 20.88
C LYS A 296 -18.47 5.74 21.63
N ALA A 297 -17.27 6.00 22.14
CA ALA A 297 -16.92 7.25 22.80
C ALA A 297 -16.99 8.46 21.86
N ALA A 298 -16.64 8.29 20.57
CA ALA A 298 -16.69 9.38 19.59
C ALA A 298 -18.11 9.66 19.07
N SER A 299 -18.92 8.62 18.87
CA SER A 299 -20.26 8.73 18.25
C SER A 299 -21.41 8.83 19.25
N GLY A 300 -21.21 8.35 20.49
CA GLY A 300 -22.28 8.19 21.48
C GLY A 300 -23.26 7.05 21.18
N ARG A 301 -22.97 6.20 20.17
CA ARG A 301 -23.82 5.08 19.76
C ARG A 301 -23.31 3.76 20.31
N ASP A 302 -24.21 2.80 20.51
CA ASP A 302 -23.83 1.43 20.83
C ASP A 302 -23.51 0.63 19.56
N ILE A 303 -22.70 -0.43 19.70
CA ILE A 303 -22.25 -1.29 18.59
C ILE A 303 -22.58 -2.74 18.94
N PRO A 304 -23.64 -3.32 18.37
CA PRO A 304 -23.93 -4.75 18.54
C PRO A 304 -22.80 -5.61 18.01
N MET A 305 -22.42 -6.65 18.77
CA MET A 305 -21.29 -7.53 18.45
C MET A 305 -21.68 -9.00 18.63
N ILE A 306 -21.07 -9.87 17.83
CA ILE A 306 -21.15 -11.33 17.96
C ILE A 306 -19.76 -11.96 17.84
N LYS A 307 -19.45 -12.89 18.74
CA LYS A 307 -18.19 -13.65 18.70
C LYS A 307 -18.30 -14.77 17.68
N VAL A 308 -17.30 -14.90 16.81
CA VAL A 308 -17.21 -15.98 15.82
C VAL A 308 -15.81 -16.60 15.85
N GLY A 309 -15.60 -17.70 15.11
CA GLY A 309 -14.29 -18.35 14.99
C GLY A 309 -13.22 -17.43 14.38
N ARG A 310 -11.95 -17.79 14.53
CA ARG A 310 -10.84 -17.08 13.87
C ARG A 310 -11.01 -17.13 12.35
N ARG A 311 -10.68 -16.04 11.68
CA ARG A 311 -10.57 -16.00 10.22
C ARG A 311 -9.22 -16.60 9.80
N GLU A 312 -9.23 -17.42 8.77
CA GLU A 312 -7.99 -18.01 8.25
C GLU A 312 -7.02 -16.92 7.77
N GLY A 313 -5.74 -17.05 8.15
CA GLY A 313 -4.69 -16.08 7.79
C GLY A 313 -4.60 -14.86 8.69
N ASP A 314 -5.52 -14.67 9.64
CA ASP A 314 -5.39 -13.65 10.69
C ASP A 314 -4.26 -14.00 11.65
N VAL A 315 -3.57 -12.96 12.10
CA VAL A 315 -2.47 -13.01 13.08
C VAL A 315 -2.93 -12.42 14.41
N GLY A 316 -2.31 -12.85 15.52
CA GLY A 316 -2.70 -12.41 16.86
C GLY A 316 -2.37 -10.94 17.10
N VAL A 317 -1.13 -10.54 16.81
CA VAL A 317 -0.63 -9.18 17.06
C VAL A 317 0.09 -8.67 15.82
N CYS A 318 -0.22 -7.45 15.37
CA CYS A 318 0.51 -6.80 14.28
C CYS A 318 0.67 -5.32 14.59
N VAL A 319 1.86 -4.94 15.09
CA VAL A 319 2.16 -3.59 15.58
C VAL A 319 3.50 -3.13 15.05
N ALA A 320 3.59 -1.87 14.61
CA ALA A 320 4.82 -1.34 14.05
C ALA A 320 5.89 -1.13 15.13
N ASP A 321 7.15 -1.23 14.74
CA ASP A 321 8.20 -0.45 15.37
C ASP A 321 8.46 0.80 14.51
N PRO A 322 8.02 2.00 14.95
CA PRO A 322 8.17 3.21 14.15
C PRO A 322 9.52 3.91 14.33
N ARG A 323 10.45 3.33 15.13
CA ARG A 323 11.71 4.00 15.51
C ARG A 323 12.53 4.45 14.30
N ARG A 324 12.62 3.61 13.26
CA ARG A 324 13.38 3.93 12.05
C ARG A 324 12.80 5.14 11.32
N ALA A 325 11.48 5.18 11.11
CA ALA A 325 10.81 6.33 10.48
C ALA A 325 10.98 7.61 11.33
N MET A 326 10.96 7.51 12.66
CA MET A 326 11.21 8.64 13.55
C MET A 326 12.64 9.17 13.46
N SER A 327 13.64 8.28 13.44
CA SER A 327 15.04 8.69 13.42
C SER A 327 15.52 9.16 12.05
N GLU A 328 15.13 8.47 10.97
CA GLU A 328 15.66 8.72 9.63
C GLU A 328 14.81 9.67 8.80
N LEU A 329 13.48 9.68 8.98
CA LEU A 329 12.57 10.56 8.22
C LEU A 329 12.12 11.79 9.01
N GLY A 330 12.41 11.86 10.32
CA GLY A 330 11.83 12.87 11.21
C GLY A 330 10.30 12.76 11.31
N TRP A 331 9.72 11.62 10.92
CA TRP A 331 8.29 11.38 10.91
C TRP A 331 7.81 10.80 12.24
N LYS A 332 6.67 11.27 12.74
CA LYS A 332 6.02 10.65 13.90
C LYS A 332 4.50 10.67 13.77
N PRO A 333 3.79 9.65 14.29
CA PRO A 333 2.34 9.72 14.47
C PRO A 333 2.00 10.87 15.41
N GLN A 334 0.91 11.57 15.13
CA GLN A 334 0.43 12.73 15.89
C GLN A 334 -1.01 12.55 16.36
N LYS A 335 -1.80 11.71 15.69
CA LYS A 335 -3.22 11.50 15.97
C LYS A 335 -3.43 10.19 16.71
N THR A 336 -4.33 10.20 17.68
CA THR A 336 -4.74 9.01 18.43
C THR A 336 -5.87 8.25 17.73
N LEU A 337 -6.14 7.01 18.17
CA LEU A 337 -7.32 6.26 17.73
C LEU A 337 -8.62 7.05 17.95
N LEU A 338 -8.75 7.73 19.09
CA LEU A 338 -9.94 8.53 19.38
C LEU A 338 -10.07 9.74 18.44
N ASP A 339 -8.96 10.37 18.06
CA ASP A 339 -8.98 11.45 17.06
C ASP A 339 -9.45 10.92 15.70
N SER A 340 -8.93 9.75 15.26
CA SER A 340 -9.40 9.08 14.04
C SER A 340 -10.91 8.81 14.07
N CYS A 341 -11.44 8.30 15.19
CA CYS A 341 -12.88 8.05 15.36
C CYS A 341 -13.71 9.34 15.32
N ARG A 342 -13.24 10.41 15.97
CA ARG A 342 -13.91 11.73 15.94
C ARG A 342 -13.92 12.34 14.53
N ASP A 343 -12.82 12.20 13.80
CA ASP A 343 -12.70 12.70 12.43
C ASP A 343 -13.66 11.93 11.52
N LEU A 344 -13.74 10.58 11.64
CA LEU A 344 -14.75 9.78 10.92
C LEU A 344 -16.19 10.21 11.23
N CYS A 345 -16.52 10.48 12.49
CA CYS A 345 -17.84 11.00 12.86
C CYS A 345 -18.13 12.35 12.18
N ARG A 346 -17.14 13.26 12.14
CA ARG A 346 -17.24 14.54 11.43
C ARG A 346 -17.46 14.34 9.94
N TYR A 347 -16.76 13.39 9.32
CA TYR A 347 -16.93 13.05 7.90
C TYR A 347 -18.34 12.55 7.60
N LEU A 348 -18.89 11.66 8.42
CA LEU A 348 -20.26 11.18 8.27
C LEU A 348 -21.27 12.33 8.37
N GLN A 349 -21.14 13.20 9.37
CA GLN A 349 -22.00 14.38 9.53
C GLN A 349 -21.91 15.34 8.33
N ALA A 350 -20.70 15.61 7.85
CA ALA A 350 -20.47 16.51 6.72
C ALA A 350 -21.06 15.97 5.41
N ASN A 351 -21.20 14.65 5.28
CA ASN A 351 -21.82 13.99 4.14
C ASN A 351 -23.31 13.65 4.35
N GLY A 352 -23.96 14.28 5.34
CA GLY A 352 -25.41 14.20 5.54
C GLY A 352 -25.88 12.97 6.31
N THR A 353 -24.97 12.17 6.87
CA THR A 353 -25.34 11.04 7.72
C THR A 353 -25.67 11.52 9.12
N ASN A 354 -26.90 11.25 9.58
CA ASN A 354 -27.30 11.59 10.93
C ASN A 354 -26.75 10.56 11.93
N ILE A 355 -25.74 10.97 12.70
CA ILE A 355 -25.14 10.17 13.75
C ILE A 355 -25.58 10.56 15.17
N SER A 356 -26.42 11.59 15.36
CA SER A 356 -26.98 11.88 16.69
C SER A 356 -27.87 10.73 17.13
N GLY A 357 -27.69 10.28 18.38
CA GLY A 357 -28.47 9.21 19.02
C GLY A 357 -29.83 9.67 19.49
#